data_AF-A0A6L7CPB6-F1
#
_entry.id   AF-A0A6L7CPB6-F1
#
_cell.length_a   1.000
_cell.length_b   1.000
_cell.length_c   1.000
_cell.angle_alpha   90.00
_cell.angle_beta   90.00
_cell.angle_gamma   90.00
#
_symmetry.space_group_name_H-M   'P 1'
#
loop_
_entity.id
_entity.type
_entity.pdbx_description
1 polymer ?
#
loop_
_entity_poly.entity_id
_entity_poly.type
_entity_poly.pdbx_seq_one_letter_code
_entity_poly.pdbx_strand_id
1 'polypeptide(L)'
;QVCPKQRANQTRLAGETKEGENRIISGSVLSGRHATGPMAWLGRFHLQVSVVLEGREKELFGWVLPGAEKYSLTRTTLGHFLRRKLFNFSTSTNGGERAMVPIGNYERVMPLDILPTVLLRDLLAG
;
A
#
# COMPACT_ATOMS: atom_id res chain seq x y z
N GLN A 1 -11.97 16.26 23.46
CA GLN A 1 -13.07 16.74 22.59
C GLN A 1 -12.74 16.34 21.16
N VAL A 2 -13.48 15.36 20.60
CA VAL A 2 -13.27 14.86 19.23
C VAL A 2 -14.21 15.65 18.30
N CYS A 3 -13.68 16.18 17.20
CA CYS A 3 -14.34 17.13 16.30
C CYS A 3 -15.54 16.48 15.58
N PRO A 4 -16.71 17.16 15.44
CA PRO A 4 -17.93 16.60 14.87
C PRO A 4 -17.77 16.01 13.46
N LYS A 5 -16.82 16.51 12.66
CA LYS A 5 -16.57 16.03 11.30
C LYS A 5 -15.77 14.73 11.22
N GLN A 6 -15.03 14.35 12.27
CA GLN A 6 -14.31 13.07 12.32
C GLN A 6 -15.27 11.87 12.34
N ARG A 7 -16.49 12.08 12.85
CA ARG A 7 -17.53 11.04 12.88
C ARG A 7 -18.09 10.71 11.49
N ALA A 8 -18.11 11.64 10.54
CA ALA A 8 -18.84 11.45 9.28
C ALA A 8 -18.32 10.25 8.44
N ASN A 9 -17.00 10.02 8.40
CA ASN A 9 -16.44 8.89 7.68
C ASN A 9 -16.52 7.58 8.49
N GLN A 10 -16.25 7.65 9.81
CA GLN A 10 -16.34 6.45 10.67
C GLN A 10 -17.78 5.93 10.80
N THR A 11 -18.77 6.82 10.87
CA THR A 11 -20.19 6.43 10.94
C THR A 11 -20.67 5.75 9.65
N ARG A 12 -20.11 6.11 8.49
CA ARG A 12 -20.50 5.49 7.20
C ARG A 12 -19.83 4.13 6.95
N LEU A 13 -18.72 3.84 7.64
CA LEU A 13 -17.97 2.58 7.52
C LEU A 13 -18.30 1.56 8.63
N ALA A 14 -19.22 1.91 9.54
CA ALA A 14 -19.63 1.05 10.65
C ALA A 14 -20.35 -0.20 10.12
N GLY A 15 -19.65 -1.34 10.11
CA GLY A 15 -20.18 -2.66 9.70
C GLY A 15 -19.55 -3.26 8.44
N GLU A 16 -18.84 -2.47 7.64
CA GLU A 16 -18.23 -2.91 6.36
C GLU A 16 -16.74 -3.26 6.49
N THR A 17 -16.24 -3.36 7.72
CA THR A 17 -14.81 -3.54 8.00
C THR A 17 -14.53 -4.95 8.48
N LYS A 18 -13.50 -5.59 7.96
CA LYS A 18 -13.04 -6.90 8.44
C LYS A 18 -12.50 -6.78 9.87
N GLU A 19 -12.61 -7.85 10.66
CA GLU A 19 -12.01 -7.90 12.00
C GLU A 19 -10.48 -7.70 11.90
N GLY A 20 -9.95 -6.81 12.74
CA GLY A 20 -8.51 -6.47 12.76
C GLY A 20 -8.23 -4.97 12.82
N GLU A 21 -6.94 -4.61 12.86
CA GLU A 21 -6.50 -3.23 12.77
C GLU A 21 -6.59 -2.77 11.31
N ASN A 22 -7.51 -1.84 11.02
CA ASN A 22 -7.76 -1.36 9.66
C ASN A 22 -7.26 0.07 9.49
N ARG A 23 -6.47 0.27 8.43
CA ARG A 23 -6.03 1.56 7.94
C ARG A 23 -7.08 2.16 7.02
N ILE A 24 -7.60 3.33 7.40
CA ILE A 24 -8.56 4.08 6.59
C ILE A 24 -7.80 5.11 5.76
N ILE A 25 -7.95 5.04 4.44
CA ILE A 25 -7.30 5.94 3.49
C ILE A 25 -8.38 6.77 2.81
N SER A 26 -8.27 8.08 2.92
CA SER A 26 -9.03 9.00 2.06
C SER A 26 -8.32 9.04 0.70
N GLY A 27 -8.99 8.64 -0.37
CA GLY A 27 -8.38 8.46 -1.70
C GLY A 27 -8.12 7.00 -2.02
N SER A 28 -7.25 6.76 -3.00
CA SER A 28 -6.86 5.40 -3.40
C SER A 28 -5.70 4.88 -2.56
N VAL A 29 -5.42 3.57 -2.64
CA VAL A 29 -4.28 2.96 -1.93
C VAL A 29 -2.93 3.51 -2.44
N LEU A 30 -2.86 3.89 -3.73
CA LEU A 30 -1.63 4.40 -4.37
C LEU A 30 -1.44 5.90 -4.17
N SER A 31 -2.54 6.66 -4.17
CA SER A 31 -2.54 8.12 -4.00
C SER A 31 -3.70 8.48 -3.08
N GLY A 32 -3.41 8.42 -1.78
CA GLY A 32 -4.38 8.69 -0.74
C GLY A 32 -3.70 9.09 0.56
N ARG A 33 -4.48 9.69 1.45
CA ARG A 33 -4.02 10.18 2.76
C ARG A 33 -4.57 9.30 3.86
N HIS A 34 -3.70 8.94 4.80
CA HIS A 34 -4.12 8.26 6.02
C HIS A 34 -5.07 9.16 6.83
N ALA A 35 -6.30 8.69 7.03
CA ALA A 35 -7.38 9.43 7.66
C ALA A 35 -7.34 9.26 9.19
N THR A 36 -6.31 9.81 9.84
CA THR A 36 -6.14 9.79 11.30
C THR A 36 -6.24 11.16 11.94
N GLY A 37 -6.73 11.20 13.18
CA GLY A 37 -6.83 12.43 13.96
C GLY A 37 -7.55 13.54 13.20
N PRO A 38 -7.05 14.79 13.19
CA PRO A 38 -7.74 15.94 12.57
C PRO A 38 -7.91 15.81 11.06
N MET A 39 -7.25 14.82 10.43
CA MET A 39 -7.31 14.51 9.00
C MET A 39 -8.27 13.36 8.69
N ALA A 40 -9.07 12.91 9.66
CA ALA A 40 -10.10 11.88 9.50
C ALA A 40 -11.36 12.40 8.78
N TRP A 41 -11.19 13.00 7.61
CA TRP A 41 -12.25 13.50 6.75
C TRP A 41 -11.91 13.25 5.28
N LEU A 42 -12.93 13.27 4.41
CA LEU A 42 -12.73 13.07 2.98
C LEU A 42 -12.04 14.31 2.39
N GLY A 43 -10.85 14.12 1.84
CA GLY A 43 -10.11 15.19 1.17
C GLY A 43 -10.88 15.76 -0.03
N ARG A 44 -10.69 17.05 -0.32
CA ARG A 44 -11.43 17.76 -1.37
C ARG A 44 -11.34 17.09 -2.75
N PHE A 45 -10.19 16.52 -3.08
CA PHE A 45 -9.92 15.87 -4.37
C PHE A 45 -10.05 14.34 -4.31
N HIS A 46 -10.45 13.78 -3.17
CA HIS A 46 -10.62 12.34 -3.01
C HIS A 46 -12.08 11.97 -3.24
N LEU A 47 -12.32 11.14 -4.26
CA LEU A 47 -13.67 10.66 -4.61
C LEU A 47 -13.99 9.27 -4.05
N GLN A 48 -13.02 8.62 -3.40
CA GLN A 48 -13.17 7.28 -2.83
C GLN A 48 -12.53 7.20 -1.44
N VAL A 49 -12.93 6.19 -0.67
CA VAL A 49 -12.30 5.81 0.59
C VAL A 49 -11.88 4.35 0.46
N SER A 50 -10.62 4.07 0.76
CA SER A 50 -10.07 2.72 0.72
C SER A 50 -9.72 2.27 2.13
N VAL A 51 -10.08 1.03 2.45
CA VAL A 51 -9.78 0.41 3.74
C VAL A 51 -8.87 -0.79 3.50
N VAL A 52 -7.74 -0.81 4.20
CA VAL A 52 -6.74 -1.87 4.08
C VAL A 52 -6.36 -2.36 5.48
N LEU A 53 -6.13 -3.65 5.65
CA LEU A 53 -5.64 -4.21 6.91
C LEU A 53 -4.20 -3.74 7.19
N GLU A 54 -3.95 -3.29 8.41
CA GLU A 54 -2.63 -2.88 8.88
C GLU A 54 -1.78 -4.15 9.10
N GLY A 55 -0.90 -4.46 8.15
CA GLY A 55 -0.03 -5.64 8.18
C GLY A 55 1.14 -5.53 9.17
N ARG A 56 0.88 -5.41 10.48
CA ARG A 56 1.91 -5.42 11.55
C ARG A 56 2.37 -6.82 11.94
N GLU A 57 1.85 -7.86 11.29
CA GLU A 57 2.31 -9.23 11.49
C GLU A 57 3.77 -9.36 11.02
N LYS A 58 4.68 -9.51 11.98
CA LYS A 58 6.07 -9.88 11.68
C LYS A 58 6.08 -11.37 11.37
N GLU A 59 6.26 -11.72 10.10
CA GLU A 59 6.54 -13.11 9.73
C GLU A 59 7.87 -13.55 10.36
N LEU A 60 7.79 -14.39 11.39
CA LEU A 60 8.94 -15.11 11.93
C LEU A 60 9.52 -15.96 10.78
N PHE A 61 10.71 -15.60 10.30
CA PHE A 61 11.42 -16.20 9.13
C PHE A 61 10.96 -15.78 7.73
N GLY A 62 10.46 -14.55 7.55
CA GLY A 62 10.01 -14.02 6.25
C GLY A 62 11.03 -14.02 5.08
N TRP A 63 12.33 -14.18 5.34
CA TRP A 63 13.38 -14.27 4.31
C TRP A 63 13.72 -15.70 3.86
N VAL A 64 13.40 -16.73 4.66
CA VAL A 64 13.71 -18.15 4.33
C VAL A 64 12.54 -18.83 3.65
N LEU A 65 11.31 -18.52 4.05
CA LEU A 65 10.13 -19.19 3.51
C LEU A 65 9.71 -18.55 2.18
N PRO A 66 9.73 -19.30 1.05
CA PRO A 66 9.10 -18.86 -0.17
C PRO A 66 7.57 -18.91 0.04
N GLY A 67 7.03 -17.85 0.63
CA GLY A 67 5.61 -17.77 0.97
C GLY A 67 4.74 -17.94 -0.28
N ALA A 68 3.85 -18.94 -0.26
CA ALA A 68 2.86 -19.16 -1.31
C ALA A 68 1.77 -18.05 -1.34
N GLU A 69 1.74 -17.18 -0.33
CA GLU A 69 0.88 -15.99 -0.22
C GLU A 69 1.58 -14.70 -0.68
N LYS A 70 2.82 -14.77 -1.17
CA LYS A 70 3.59 -13.57 -1.56
C LYS A 70 3.55 -13.36 -3.07
N TYR A 71 3.04 -12.21 -3.48
CA TYR A 71 3.10 -11.75 -4.86
C TYR A 71 4.53 -11.37 -5.25
N SER A 72 5.01 -11.82 -6.41
CA SER A 72 6.34 -11.49 -6.94
C SER A 72 6.29 -11.25 -8.45
N LEU A 73 6.81 -10.09 -8.88
CA LEU A 73 6.99 -9.75 -10.30
C LEU A 73 8.16 -10.54 -10.92
N THR A 74 9.21 -10.81 -10.14
CA THR A 74 10.44 -11.51 -10.55
C THR A 74 10.38 -13.03 -10.42
N ARG A 75 9.21 -13.60 -10.12
CA ARG A 75 8.97 -15.05 -10.00
C ARG A 75 9.80 -15.77 -8.93
N THR A 76 10.23 -15.06 -7.89
CA THR A 76 11.11 -15.62 -6.85
C THR A 76 10.32 -16.32 -5.73
N THR A 77 8.98 -16.27 -5.75
CA THR A 77 8.11 -16.88 -4.74
C THR A 77 7.25 -17.99 -5.35
N LEU A 78 6.94 -19.02 -4.54
CA LEU A 78 6.07 -20.15 -4.95
C LEU A 78 4.66 -19.71 -5.37
N GLY A 79 4.21 -18.52 -4.95
CA GLY A 79 2.95 -17.92 -5.39
C GLY A 79 2.85 -17.66 -6.89
N HIS A 80 3.96 -17.59 -7.63
CA HIS A 80 3.96 -17.40 -9.08
C HIS A 80 3.33 -18.58 -9.85
N PHE A 81 3.36 -19.80 -9.30
CA PHE A 81 2.78 -20.98 -9.94
C PHE A 81 1.24 -20.96 -9.94
N LEU A 82 0.63 -20.26 -8.96
CA LEU A 82 -0.81 -20.16 -8.78
C LEU A 82 -1.35 -18.85 -9.40
N ARG A 83 -1.39 -18.78 -10.74
CA ARG A 83 -1.76 -17.58 -11.52
C ARG A 83 -3.14 -16.98 -11.23
N ARG A 84 -4.06 -17.71 -10.56
CA ARG A 84 -5.44 -17.27 -10.25
C ARG A 84 -5.67 -16.95 -8.77
N LYS A 85 -4.63 -16.96 -7.95
CA LYS A 85 -4.77 -16.69 -6.51
C LYS A 85 -4.93 -15.18 -6.27
N LEU A 86 -5.97 -14.82 -5.51
CA LEU A 86 -6.12 -13.46 -5.00
C LEU A 86 -5.22 -13.31 -3.78
N PHE A 87 -4.28 -12.37 -3.86
CA PHE A 87 -3.38 -12.06 -2.76
C PHE A 87 -3.96 -10.93 -1.93
N ASN A 88 -3.96 -11.11 -0.60
CA ASN A 88 -4.33 -10.05 0.33
C ASN A 88 -3.14 -9.09 0.46
N PHE A 89 -3.19 -7.98 -0.27
CA PHE A 89 -2.17 -6.94 -0.17
C PHE A 89 -2.37 -6.09 1.08
N SER A 90 -1.32 -5.99 1.88
CA SER A 90 -1.19 -4.99 2.95
C SER A 90 -0.21 -3.90 2.53
N THR A 91 -0.29 -2.72 3.14
CA THR A 91 0.66 -1.62 2.89
C THR A 91 1.87 -1.65 3.82
N SER A 92 2.24 -2.83 4.35
CA SER A 92 3.39 -2.95 5.25
C SER A 92 4.70 -2.85 4.45
N THR A 93 5.69 -2.15 5.01
CA THR A 93 6.99 -1.95 4.33
C THR A 93 7.91 -3.18 4.42
N ASN A 94 7.50 -4.26 5.12
CA ASN A 94 8.20 -5.55 5.21
C ASN A 94 9.73 -5.41 5.32
N GLY A 95 10.23 -4.48 6.15
CA GLY A 95 11.67 -4.29 6.39
C GLY A 95 12.28 -2.92 6.08
N GLY A 96 11.51 -1.83 5.98
CA GLY A 96 12.05 -0.46 6.05
C GLY A 96 12.43 0.19 4.70
N GLU A 97 13.04 1.37 4.79
CA GLU A 97 13.48 2.18 3.64
C GLU A 97 14.49 1.40 2.79
N ARG A 98 14.18 1.18 1.52
CA ARG A 98 15.06 0.49 0.57
C ARG A 98 15.68 1.52 -0.35
N ALA A 99 17.00 1.42 -0.52
CA ALA A 99 17.69 2.14 -1.58
C ALA A 99 17.08 1.77 -2.94
N MET A 100 17.00 2.75 -3.84
CA MET A 100 16.54 2.52 -5.19
C MET A 100 17.52 1.61 -5.93
N VAL A 101 17.02 0.51 -6.50
CA VAL A 101 17.83 -0.41 -7.33
C VAL A 101 17.37 -0.33 -8.78
N PRO A 102 18.25 0.05 -9.73
CA PRO A 102 17.90 0.20 -11.14
C PRO A 102 17.84 -1.17 -11.82
N ILE A 103 16.74 -1.92 -11.62
CA ILE A 103 16.52 -3.26 -12.23
C ILE A 103 15.61 -3.17 -13.48
N GLY A 104 15.34 -1.97 -14.00
CA GLY A 104 14.47 -1.82 -15.18
C GLY A 104 12.97 -2.07 -14.92
N ASN A 105 12.57 -2.15 -13.64
CA ASN A 105 11.18 -2.42 -13.24
C ASN A 105 10.29 -1.17 -13.31
N TYR A 106 10.87 0.02 -13.12
CA TYR A 106 10.13 1.28 -13.11
C TYR A 106 9.61 1.65 -14.50
N GLU A 107 10.34 1.26 -15.54
CA GLU A 107 10.00 1.43 -16.95
C GLU A 107 8.74 0.67 -17.34
N ARG A 108 8.43 -0.45 -16.68
CA ARG A 108 7.22 -1.24 -16.97
C ARG A 108 5.94 -0.60 -16.45
N VAL A 109 6.04 0.26 -15.45
CA VAL A 109 4.89 0.91 -14.81
C VAL A 109 4.74 2.37 -15.22
N MET A 110 5.77 2.95 -15.86
CA MET A 110 5.76 4.32 -16.32
C MET A 110 5.13 4.42 -17.72
N PRO A 111 3.96 5.08 -17.88
CA PRO A 111 3.31 5.20 -19.18
C PRO A 111 3.82 6.37 -20.02
N LEU A 112 4.61 7.28 -19.43
CA LEU A 112 5.16 8.45 -20.11
C LEU A 112 6.51 8.11 -20.74
N ASP A 113 6.82 8.76 -21.87
CA ASP A 113 8.12 8.65 -22.57
C ASP A 113 9.21 9.46 -21.85
N ILE A 114 9.59 8.97 -20.67
CA ILE A 114 10.67 9.49 -19.85
C ILE A 114 11.55 8.34 -19.37
N LEU A 115 12.78 8.63 -18.95
CA LEU A 115 13.64 7.64 -18.28
C LEU A 115 13.39 7.67 -16.76
N PRO A 116 12.46 6.86 -16.20
CA PRO A 116 12.08 6.97 -14.79
C PRO A 116 13.24 6.65 -13.85
N THR A 117 14.13 5.74 -14.25
CA THR A 117 15.27 5.34 -13.43
C THR A 117 16.27 6.48 -13.25
N VAL A 118 16.49 7.31 -14.27
CA VAL A 118 17.37 8.48 -14.17
C VAL A 118 16.71 9.56 -13.33
N LEU A 119 15.44 9.85 -13.60
CA LEU A 119 14.68 10.87 -12.87
C LEU A 119 14.58 10.57 -11.36
N LEU A 120 14.29 9.33 -11.00
CA LEU A 120 14.22 8.92 -9.59
C LEU A 120 15.58 9.00 -8.90
N ARG A 121 16.67 8.63 -9.59
CA ARG A 121 18.02 8.77 -9.05
C ARG A 121 18.36 10.23 -8.76
N ASP A 122 18.02 11.13 -9.67
CA ASP A 122 18.31 12.55 -9.52
C ASP A 122 17.46 13.17 -8.40
N LEU A 123 16.21 12.72 -8.21
CA LEU A 123 15.36 13.11 -7.08
C LEU A 123 15.84 12.57 -5.72
N LEU A 124 16.55 11.45 -5.69
CA LEU A 124 17.10 10.88 -4.46
C LEU A 124 18.45 11.51 -4.07
N ALA A 125 19.17 12.07 -5.03
CA ALA A 125 20.46 12.71 -4.81
C ALA A 125 20.36 14.19 -4.42
N GLY A 126 19.25 14.85 -4.79
CA GLY A 126 18.94 16.24 -4.43
C GLY A 126 18.23 16.34 -3.08
#